data_AF-A0A0E3P433-F1
#
_entry.id   AF-A0A0E3P433-F1
#
_cell.length_a   1.000
_cell.length_b   1.000
_cell.length_c   1.000
_cell.angle_alpha   90.00
_cell.angle_beta   90.00
_cell.angle_gamma   90.00
#
_symmetry.space_group_name_H-M   'P 1'
#
loop_
_entity.id
_entity.type
_entity.pdbx_description
1 polymer ?
#
loop_
_entity_poly.entity_id
_entity_poly.type
_entity_poly.pdbx_seq_one_letter_code
_entity_poly.pdbx_strand_id
1 'polypeptide(L)'
;MFNQYFTEQGPLTSFFLGNFSAFIISWLTYRFVKRREMLDNVRIVEEREKRERIRQEVTSWANPILLTVIDLKGRLKNILDYEGYLALSKNCNEQVNPNWAISYDYFMNSTIFLFGQYFAWIQMLKNKLNFELFESQKEKDDFFKAIRLVEGALGRFPQEEHCAGKDTQVFRLQQKVIGELFTVTSESDKYHCINYSDFLKKLDDPNFTYHLEPLKLLIEDVRPGMDCRWKRLEATRQALIILEGQCNKLLSISNEA
;
A
#
# COMPACT_ATOMS: atom_id res chain seq x y z
N MET A 1 -59.61 2.10 -87.02
CA MET A 1 -59.97 1.46 -85.74
C MET A 1 -58.73 1.50 -84.88
N PHE A 2 -58.81 2.26 -83.78
CA PHE A 2 -57.87 2.39 -82.64
C PHE A 2 -56.45 2.96 -82.78
N ASN A 3 -56.21 3.87 -81.83
CA ASN A 3 -54.96 4.37 -81.22
C ASN A 3 -54.09 5.37 -81.98
N GLN A 4 -54.09 6.62 -81.49
CA GLN A 4 -53.02 7.10 -80.61
C GLN A 4 -53.37 8.47 -80.01
N TYR A 5 -53.22 8.55 -78.69
CA TYR A 5 -53.46 9.71 -77.83
C TYR A 5 -52.28 9.79 -76.84
N PHE A 6 -51.91 11.01 -76.44
CA PHE A 6 -51.06 11.37 -75.27
C PHE A 6 -49.55 11.06 -75.40
N THR A 7 -48.58 11.89 -74.99
CA THR A 7 -48.55 13.18 -74.26
C THR A 7 -47.13 13.76 -74.38
N GLU A 8 -46.99 15.07 -74.55
CA GLU A 8 -45.75 15.81 -74.28
C GLU A 8 -45.64 16.10 -72.78
N GLN A 9 -44.53 15.71 -72.15
CA GLN A 9 -44.12 16.20 -70.83
C GLN A 9 -42.79 16.95 -70.96
N GLY A 10 -42.80 18.22 -70.56
CA GLY A 10 -41.62 19.09 -70.57
C GLY A 10 -40.69 18.91 -69.35
N PRO A 11 -39.40 19.28 -69.46
CA PRO A 11 -38.39 19.02 -68.44
C PRO A 11 -38.21 20.24 -67.52
N LEU A 12 -38.83 20.24 -66.34
CA LEU A 12 -38.64 21.31 -65.34
C LEU A 12 -38.46 20.83 -63.88
N THR A 13 -38.09 19.56 -63.66
CA THR A 13 -37.94 19.00 -62.30
C THR A 13 -36.51 18.66 -61.87
N SER A 14 -35.48 18.88 -62.70
CA SER A 14 -34.11 18.41 -62.40
C SER A 14 -33.26 19.36 -61.55
N PHE A 15 -33.63 20.63 -61.35
CA PHE A 15 -32.76 21.61 -60.68
C PHE A 15 -32.99 21.82 -59.17
N PHE A 16 -34.14 21.39 -58.62
CA PHE A 16 -34.42 21.56 -57.18
C PHE A 16 -33.95 20.40 -56.29
N LEU A 17 -33.66 19.23 -56.86
CA LEU A 17 -33.26 18.03 -56.10
C LEU A 17 -31.78 18.02 -55.69
N GLY A 18 -30.89 18.72 -56.41
CA GLY A 18 -29.44 18.68 -56.15
C GLY A 18 -28.98 19.46 -54.91
N ASN A 19 -29.67 20.54 -54.53
CA ASN A 19 -29.28 21.34 -53.38
C ASN A 19 -29.71 20.70 -52.05
N PHE A 20 -30.86 20.02 -52.00
CA PHE A 20 -31.36 19.40 -50.76
C PHE A 20 -30.50 18.20 -50.33
N SER A 21 -29.98 17.42 -51.29
CA SER A 21 -29.05 16.33 -51.00
C SER A 21 -27.73 16.80 -50.39
N ALA A 22 -27.20 17.94 -50.84
CA ALA A 22 -25.96 18.50 -50.27
C ALA A 22 -26.15 18.97 -48.82
N PHE A 23 -27.29 19.57 -48.49
CA PHE A 23 -27.63 19.95 -47.12
C PHE A 23 -27.82 18.75 -46.20
N ILE A 24 -28.49 17.68 -46.66
CA ILE A 24 -28.65 16.45 -45.89
C ILE A 24 -27.29 15.79 -45.63
N ILE A 25 -26.43 15.69 -46.63
CA ILE A 25 -25.09 15.09 -46.48
C ILE A 25 -24.23 15.93 -45.52
N SER A 26 -24.25 17.26 -45.65
CA SER A 26 -23.54 18.16 -44.75
C SER A 26 -24.04 18.07 -43.30
N TRP A 27 -25.35 18.03 -43.09
CA TRP A 27 -25.94 17.87 -41.76
C TRP A 27 -25.64 16.50 -41.14
N LEU A 28 -25.71 15.42 -41.93
CA LEU A 28 -25.36 14.07 -41.48
C LEU A 28 -23.88 13.98 -41.11
N THR A 29 -22.96 14.49 -41.95
CA THR A 29 -21.51 14.48 -41.66
C THR A 29 -21.18 15.28 -40.41
N TYR A 30 -21.76 16.48 -40.24
CA TYR A 30 -21.65 17.25 -39.00
C TYR A 30 -22.15 16.44 -37.79
N ARG A 31 -23.31 15.80 -37.87
CA ARG A 31 -23.87 14.98 -36.79
C ARG A 31 -23.00 13.76 -36.47
N PHE A 32 -22.41 13.12 -37.47
CA PHE A 32 -21.47 12.00 -37.28
C PHE A 32 -20.19 12.45 -36.59
N VAL A 33 -19.57 13.56 -37.02
CA VAL A 33 -18.38 14.13 -36.40
C VAL A 33 -18.68 14.53 -34.95
N LYS A 34 -19.78 15.24 -34.69
CA LYS A 34 -20.18 15.66 -33.35
C LYS A 34 -20.44 14.49 -32.40
N ARG A 35 -21.03 13.39 -32.91
CA ARG A 35 -21.26 12.17 -32.11
C ARG A 35 -19.95 11.46 -31.78
N ARG A 36 -18.99 11.44 -32.71
CA ARG A 36 -17.65 10.88 -32.45
C ARG A 36 -16.90 11.69 -31.41
N GLU A 37 -16.89 13.01 -31.55
CA GLU A 37 -16.31 13.93 -30.57
C GLU A 37 -16.94 13.76 -29.17
N MET A 38 -18.26 13.61 -29.09
CA MET A 38 -18.95 13.36 -27.82
C MET A 38 -18.54 12.03 -27.18
N LEU A 39 -18.41 10.95 -27.96
CA LEU A 39 -17.95 9.65 -27.45
C LEU A 39 -16.48 9.70 -26.99
N ASP A 40 -15.61 10.38 -27.74
CA ASP A 40 -14.21 10.56 -27.37
C ASP A 40 -14.11 11.38 -26.07
N ASN A 41 -14.91 12.44 -25.92
CA ASN A 41 -14.97 13.24 -24.70
C ASN A 41 -15.47 12.44 -23.49
N VAL A 42 -16.53 11.63 -23.65
CA VAL A 42 -17.03 10.75 -22.58
C VAL A 42 -15.94 9.77 -22.15
N ARG A 43 -15.27 9.12 -23.12
CA ARG A 43 -14.17 8.20 -22.82
C ARG A 43 -13.01 8.89 -22.10
N ILE A 44 -12.62 10.09 -22.52
CA ILE A 44 -11.56 10.88 -21.86
C ILE A 44 -11.96 11.22 -20.41
N VAL A 45 -13.22 11.59 -20.18
CA VAL A 45 -13.73 11.89 -18.82
C VAL A 45 -13.73 10.63 -17.96
N GLU A 46 -14.25 9.51 -18.45
CA GLU A 46 -14.25 8.23 -17.73
C GLU A 46 -12.83 7.75 -17.39
N GLU A 47 -11.89 7.88 -18.33
CA GLU A 47 -10.48 7.54 -18.12
C GLU A 47 -9.84 8.45 -17.06
N ARG A 48 -10.15 9.75 -17.05
CA ARG A 48 -9.68 10.70 -16.03
C ARG A 48 -10.25 10.39 -14.65
N GLU A 49 -11.57 10.18 -14.55
CA GLU A 49 -12.20 9.83 -13.28
C GLU A 49 -11.67 8.51 -12.71
N LYS A 50 -11.44 7.53 -13.57
CA LYS A 50 -10.81 6.27 -13.18
C LYS A 50 -9.40 6.51 -12.63
N ARG A 51 -8.58 7.30 -13.32
CA ARG A 51 -7.22 7.64 -12.86
C ARG A 51 -7.23 8.37 -11.52
N GLU A 52 -8.14 9.33 -11.34
CA GLU A 52 -8.26 10.07 -10.09
C GLU A 52 -8.67 9.16 -8.92
N ARG A 53 -9.61 8.23 -9.14
CA ARG A 53 -9.97 7.23 -8.12
C ARG A 53 -8.78 6.35 -7.73
N ILE A 54 -8.03 5.84 -8.72
CA ILE A 54 -6.82 5.04 -8.46
C ILE A 54 -5.80 5.86 -7.69
N ARG A 55 -5.56 7.12 -8.07
CA ARG A 55 -4.64 8.04 -7.39
C ARG A 55 -5.02 8.26 -5.92
N GLN A 56 -6.30 8.47 -5.64
CA GLN A 56 -6.80 8.64 -4.28
C GLN A 56 -6.63 7.35 -3.47
N GLU A 57 -6.92 6.18 -4.05
CA GLU A 57 -6.69 4.90 -3.39
C GLU A 57 -5.19 4.68 -3.11
N VAL A 58 -4.30 4.91 -4.09
CA VAL A 58 -2.84 4.80 -3.93
C VAL A 58 -2.37 5.69 -2.79
N THR A 59 -2.79 6.95 -2.78
CA THR A 59 -2.40 7.91 -1.75
C THR A 59 -2.91 7.49 -0.37
N SER A 60 -4.14 6.96 -0.29
CA SER A 60 -4.77 6.53 0.96
C SER A 60 -4.07 5.34 1.63
N TRP A 61 -3.42 4.48 0.82
CA TRP A 61 -2.74 3.27 1.31
C TRP A 61 -1.22 3.42 1.38
N ALA A 62 -0.59 4.00 0.36
CA ALA A 62 0.86 4.10 0.27
C ALA A 62 1.43 5.06 1.31
N ASN A 63 0.77 6.19 1.61
CA ASN A 63 1.26 7.15 2.60
C ASN A 63 1.33 6.55 4.01
N PRO A 64 0.27 5.95 4.57
CA PRO A 64 0.36 5.36 5.91
C PRO A 64 1.35 4.19 6.00
N ILE A 65 1.42 3.35 4.96
CA ILE A 65 2.41 2.27 4.90
C ILE A 65 3.82 2.86 4.89
N LEU A 66 4.10 3.84 4.03
CA LEU A 66 5.39 4.51 3.94
C LEU A 66 5.83 5.07 5.30
N LEU A 67 4.93 5.76 6.01
CA LEU A 67 5.21 6.29 7.34
C LEU A 67 5.63 5.19 8.32
N THR A 68 4.85 4.10 8.42
CA THR A 68 5.21 3.00 9.34
C THR A 68 6.50 2.28 8.94
N VAL A 69 6.79 2.19 7.64
CA VAL A 69 8.05 1.64 7.13
C VAL A 69 9.23 2.53 7.53
N ILE A 70 9.10 3.86 7.37
CA ILE A 70 10.14 4.83 7.76
C ILE A 70 10.40 4.74 9.27
N ASP A 71 9.35 4.73 10.09
CA ASP A 71 9.48 4.70 11.55
C ASP A 71 10.11 3.39 12.04
N LEU A 72 9.64 2.24 11.54
CA LEU A 72 10.20 0.94 11.90
C LEU A 72 11.65 0.80 11.41
N LYS A 73 11.94 1.21 10.18
CA LYS A 73 13.32 1.25 9.64
C LYS A 73 14.22 2.14 10.50
N GLY A 74 13.75 3.32 10.91
CA GLY A 74 14.45 4.24 11.81
C GLY A 74 14.74 3.60 13.16
N ARG A 75 13.76 2.91 13.76
CA ARG A 75 13.96 2.16 15.01
C ARG A 75 14.99 1.04 14.85
N LEU A 76 14.92 0.27 13.76
CA LEU A 76 15.92 -0.78 13.48
C LEU A 76 17.31 -0.19 13.26
N LYS A 77 17.42 0.98 12.62
CA LYS A 77 18.68 1.72 12.52
C LYS A 77 19.24 2.06 13.90
N ASN A 78 18.40 2.55 14.82
CA ASN A 78 18.83 2.83 16.19
C ASN A 78 19.33 1.58 16.92
N ILE A 79 18.64 0.44 16.76
CA ILE A 79 19.05 -0.83 17.36
C ILE A 79 20.37 -1.34 16.77
N LEU A 80 20.48 -1.34 15.43
CA LEU A 80 21.58 -1.96 14.71
C LEU A 80 22.84 -1.09 14.64
N ASP A 81 22.69 0.22 14.47
CA ASP A 81 23.78 1.14 14.13
C ASP A 81 24.14 2.10 15.28
N TYR A 82 23.24 2.32 16.25
CA TYR A 82 23.41 3.33 17.31
C TYR A 82 23.21 2.78 18.73
N GLU A 83 23.61 1.52 18.94
CA GLU A 83 23.62 0.86 20.25
C GLU A 83 22.25 0.73 20.95
N GLY A 84 21.14 1.02 20.25
CA GLY A 84 19.80 0.96 20.82
C GLY A 84 19.40 -0.42 21.36
N TYR A 85 20.11 -1.49 20.96
CA TYR A 85 19.98 -2.82 21.55
C TYR A 85 20.28 -2.85 23.05
N LEU A 86 21.09 -1.93 23.56
CA LEU A 86 21.38 -1.84 25.00
C LEU A 86 20.13 -1.47 25.80
N ALA A 87 19.27 -0.61 25.25
CA ALA A 87 17.98 -0.25 25.86
C ALA A 87 16.92 -1.37 25.75
N LEU A 88 17.23 -2.47 25.05
CA LEU A 88 16.40 -3.68 24.98
C LEU A 88 16.85 -4.77 25.96
N SER A 89 17.83 -4.48 26.81
CA SER A 89 18.26 -5.36 27.90
C SER A 89 17.49 -5.07 29.17
N LYS A 90 16.92 -6.10 29.82
CA LYS A 90 16.28 -5.94 31.15
C LYS A 90 17.27 -5.46 32.22
N ASN A 91 18.55 -5.76 32.02
CA ASN A 91 19.64 -5.33 32.90
C ASN A 91 20.23 -3.98 32.47
N CYS A 92 19.55 -3.23 31.59
CA CYS A 92 19.95 -1.88 31.23
C CYS A 92 19.82 -0.99 32.47
N ASN A 93 20.94 -0.77 33.15
CA ASN A 93 21.02 0.29 34.14
C ASN A 93 20.89 1.64 33.41
N GLU A 94 20.24 2.63 34.02
CA GLU A 94 20.08 4.00 33.47
C GLU A 94 21.41 4.66 33.03
N GLN A 95 22.55 4.10 33.45
CA GLN A 95 23.91 4.59 33.19
C GLN A 95 24.59 4.04 31.93
N VAL A 96 23.96 3.15 31.15
CA VAL A 96 24.62 2.57 29.95
C VAL A 96 25.09 3.65 28.98
N ASN A 97 24.31 4.72 28.83
CA ASN A 97 24.74 5.93 28.13
C ASN A 97 24.29 7.16 28.94
N PRO A 98 25.21 7.93 29.53
CA PRO A 98 24.85 9.08 30.38
C PRO A 98 24.11 10.19 29.64
N ASN A 99 24.04 10.13 28.31
CA ASN A 99 23.31 11.08 27.46
C ASN A 99 21.90 10.59 27.08
N TRP A 100 21.43 9.47 27.64
CA TRP A 100 20.12 8.90 27.30
C TRP A 100 19.09 9.17 28.40
N ALA A 101 17.92 9.67 27.99
CA ALA A 101 16.72 9.75 28.83
C ALA A 101 15.79 8.52 28.62
N ILE A 102 16.31 7.44 28.06
CA ILE A 102 15.55 6.29 27.57
C ILE A 102 15.50 5.20 28.64
N SER A 103 14.31 4.76 29.02
CA SER A 103 14.10 3.56 29.85
C SER A 103 13.89 2.32 29.00
N TYR A 104 14.15 1.15 29.59
CA TYR A 104 13.84 -0.16 29.01
C TYR A 104 12.36 -0.24 28.58
N ASP A 105 11.43 0.09 29.48
CA ASP A 105 9.99 0.00 29.21
C ASP A 105 9.57 0.89 28.05
N TYR A 106 10.07 2.13 27.99
CA TYR A 106 9.77 3.02 26.87
C TYR A 106 10.31 2.47 25.55
N PHE A 107 11.58 2.05 25.51
CA PHE A 107 12.21 1.61 24.26
C PHE A 107 11.63 0.28 23.77
N MET A 108 11.38 -0.67 24.68
CA MET A 108 10.74 -1.95 24.39
C MET A 108 9.31 -1.75 23.87
N ASN A 109 8.47 -1.05 24.61
CA ASN A 109 7.06 -0.88 24.26
C ASN A 109 6.90 -0.06 22.98
N SER A 110 7.67 1.01 22.79
CA SER A 110 7.63 1.78 21.54
C SER A 110 8.15 0.98 20.35
N THR A 111 9.13 0.09 20.53
CA THR A 111 9.61 -0.79 19.44
C THR A 111 8.53 -1.81 19.04
N ILE A 112 7.90 -2.48 20.01
CA ILE A 112 6.79 -3.41 19.76
C ILE A 112 5.62 -2.68 19.08
N PHE A 113 5.32 -1.45 19.52
CA PHE A 113 4.29 -0.62 18.92
C PHE A 113 4.57 -0.36 17.43
N LEU A 114 5.79 0.02 17.05
CA LEU A 114 6.14 0.27 15.65
C LEU A 114 5.99 -0.98 14.76
N PHE A 115 6.36 -2.16 15.27
CA PHE A 115 6.08 -3.42 14.58
C PHE A 115 4.57 -3.65 14.42
N GLY A 116 3.79 -3.44 15.48
CA GLY A 116 2.34 -3.59 15.44
C GLY A 116 1.66 -2.63 14.47
N GLN A 117 2.10 -1.36 14.44
CA GLN A 117 1.61 -0.38 13.46
C GLN A 117 1.87 -0.82 12.02
N TYR A 118 3.09 -1.26 11.73
CA TYR A 118 3.44 -1.81 10.43
C TYR A 118 2.52 -2.98 10.06
N PHE A 119 2.36 -3.97 10.96
CA PHE A 119 1.49 -5.12 10.68
C PHE A 119 0.03 -4.74 10.49
N ALA A 120 -0.48 -3.76 11.25
CA ALA A 120 -1.85 -3.28 11.10
C ALA A 120 -2.08 -2.69 9.70
N TRP A 121 -1.19 -1.82 9.22
CA TRP A 121 -1.33 -1.24 7.89
C TRP A 121 -1.21 -2.26 6.76
N ILE A 122 -0.30 -3.23 6.89
CA ILE A 122 -0.21 -4.32 5.93
C ILE A 122 -1.47 -5.19 5.95
N GLN A 123 -2.05 -5.45 7.12
CA GLN A 123 -3.26 -6.26 7.25
C GLN A 123 -4.51 -5.54 6.72
N MET A 124 -4.65 -4.25 7.04
CA MET A 124 -5.72 -3.40 6.50
C MET A 124 -5.65 -3.33 4.98
N LEU A 125 -4.44 -3.12 4.42
CA LEU A 125 -4.20 -3.18 2.98
C LEU A 125 -4.66 -4.53 2.42
N LYS A 126 -4.14 -5.66 2.94
CA LYS A 126 -4.47 -7.00 2.43
C LYS A 126 -5.97 -7.32 2.46
N ASN A 127 -6.69 -6.81 3.46
CA ASN A 127 -8.12 -7.03 3.62
C ASN A 127 -8.98 -6.13 2.72
N LYS A 128 -8.48 -4.96 2.33
CA LYS A 128 -9.25 -3.93 1.61
C LYS A 128 -8.78 -3.66 0.20
N LEU A 129 -7.69 -4.29 -0.23
CA LEU A 129 -7.15 -4.02 -1.54
C LEU A 129 -8.11 -4.46 -2.64
N ASN A 130 -8.76 -3.49 -3.27
CA ASN A 130 -9.36 -3.68 -4.58
C ASN A 130 -8.25 -3.82 -5.61
N PHE A 131 -8.49 -4.61 -6.67
CA PHE A 131 -7.50 -4.84 -7.74
C PHE A 131 -7.07 -3.57 -8.48
N GLU A 132 -7.76 -2.44 -8.25
CA GLU A 132 -7.58 -1.17 -8.96
C GLU A 132 -6.43 -0.30 -8.42
N LEU A 133 -5.74 -0.68 -7.33
CA LEU A 133 -4.67 0.14 -6.75
C LEU A 133 -3.46 0.35 -7.69
N PHE A 134 -3.24 -0.52 -8.67
CA PHE A 134 -2.00 -0.54 -9.45
C PHE A 134 -2.28 -0.28 -10.94
N GLU A 135 -1.42 0.48 -11.60
CA GLU A 135 -1.52 0.72 -13.05
C GLU A 135 -1.22 -0.54 -13.85
N SER A 136 -0.37 -1.42 -13.30
CA SER A 136 0.02 -2.68 -13.94
C SER A 136 0.11 -3.85 -12.96
N GLN A 137 -0.10 -5.07 -13.48
CA GLN A 137 0.07 -6.30 -12.71
C GLN A 137 1.51 -6.46 -12.18
N LYS A 138 2.51 -6.00 -12.95
CA LYS A 138 3.92 -6.05 -12.55
C LYS A 138 4.18 -5.21 -11.30
N GLU A 139 3.65 -3.99 -11.26
CA GLU A 139 3.80 -3.08 -10.12
C GLU A 139 3.15 -3.64 -8.86
N LYS A 140 1.96 -4.22 -9.00
CA LYS A 140 1.31 -5.00 -7.94
C LYS A 140 2.21 -6.12 -7.42
N ASP A 141 2.73 -6.93 -8.33
CA ASP A 141 3.55 -8.09 -7.97
C ASP A 141 4.85 -7.67 -7.27
N ASP A 142 5.49 -6.60 -7.75
CA ASP A 142 6.70 -6.03 -7.17
C ASP A 142 6.44 -5.48 -5.75
N PHE A 143 5.34 -4.75 -5.55
CA PHE A 143 4.95 -4.22 -4.23
C PHE A 143 4.65 -5.35 -3.23
N PHE A 144 3.80 -6.31 -3.61
CA PHE A 144 3.50 -7.46 -2.73
C PHE A 144 4.69 -8.41 -2.56
N LYS A 145 5.63 -8.46 -3.51
CA LYS A 145 6.91 -9.14 -3.31
C LYS A 145 7.72 -8.44 -2.22
N ALA A 146 7.80 -7.11 -2.22
CA ALA A 146 8.49 -6.36 -1.17
C ALA A 146 7.87 -6.60 0.23
N ILE A 147 6.54 -6.58 0.35
CA ILE A 147 5.86 -6.95 1.60
C ILE A 147 6.26 -8.37 2.04
N ARG A 148 6.21 -9.35 1.13
CA ARG A 148 6.59 -10.74 1.41
C ARG A 148 8.05 -10.91 1.83
N LEU A 149 8.96 -10.02 1.39
CA LEU A 149 10.34 -10.01 1.85
C LEU A 149 10.42 -9.65 3.34
N VAL A 150 9.67 -8.64 3.80
CA VAL A 150 9.63 -8.26 5.22
C VAL A 150 9.03 -9.39 6.05
N GLU A 151 7.89 -9.93 5.62
CA GLU A 151 7.23 -11.04 6.32
C GLU A 151 8.13 -12.28 6.39
N GLY A 152 8.86 -12.56 5.30
CA GLY A 152 9.82 -13.64 5.21
C GLY A 152 11.05 -13.40 6.09
N ALA A 153 11.59 -12.18 6.14
CA ALA A 153 12.72 -11.84 7.00
C ALA A 153 12.40 -12.15 8.47
N LEU A 154 11.20 -11.81 8.94
CA LEU A 154 10.76 -12.08 10.31
C LEU A 154 10.39 -13.54 10.59
N GLY A 155 9.86 -14.26 9.60
CA GLY A 155 9.23 -15.56 9.82
C GLY A 155 9.93 -16.79 9.22
N ARG A 156 10.99 -16.61 8.41
CA ARG A 156 11.66 -17.74 7.72
C ARG A 156 12.37 -18.66 8.70
N PHE A 157 12.16 -19.97 8.50
CA PHE A 157 12.83 -21.06 9.20
C PHE A 157 13.06 -22.25 8.23
N PRO A 158 14.24 -22.92 8.27
CA PRO A 158 15.44 -22.51 9.01
C PRO A 158 16.03 -21.21 8.44
N GLN A 159 16.87 -20.55 9.23
CA GLN A 159 17.65 -19.41 8.73
C GLN A 159 18.73 -19.93 7.76
N GLU A 160 18.90 -19.26 6.61
CA GLU A 160 19.87 -19.66 5.59
C GLU A 160 21.32 -19.38 6.04
N GLU A 161 21.51 -18.29 6.78
CA GLU A 161 22.81 -17.92 7.34
C GLU A 161 23.11 -18.70 8.61
N HIS A 162 24.35 -19.15 8.75
CA HIS A 162 24.83 -19.75 9.98
C HIS A 162 24.93 -18.66 11.05
N CYS A 163 24.09 -18.79 12.08
CA CYS A 163 24.06 -17.92 13.24
C CYS A 163 24.12 -18.76 14.52
N ALA A 164 24.41 -18.12 15.64
CA ALA A 164 24.49 -18.70 16.96
C ALA A 164 23.35 -18.16 17.86
N GLY A 165 23.02 -18.91 18.91
CA GLY A 165 22.02 -18.50 19.88
C GLY A 165 20.58 -18.90 19.53
N LYS A 166 19.63 -18.37 20.29
CA LYS A 166 18.20 -18.66 20.14
C LYS A 166 17.64 -17.87 18.97
N ASP A 167 17.18 -18.55 17.93
CA ASP A 167 16.37 -17.92 16.88
C ASP A 167 14.93 -17.78 17.37
N THR A 168 14.38 -16.57 17.29
CA THR A 168 12.98 -16.27 17.60
C THR A 168 12.33 -15.72 16.35
N GLN A 169 11.51 -16.53 15.69
CA GLN A 169 10.77 -16.10 14.51
C GLN A 169 9.44 -15.46 14.91
N VAL A 170 8.95 -14.56 14.07
CA VAL A 170 7.57 -14.08 14.12
C VAL A 170 6.91 -14.56 12.84
N PHE A 171 6.17 -15.67 12.92
CA PHE A 171 5.56 -16.30 11.75
C PHE A 171 4.43 -15.45 11.16
N ARG A 172 4.11 -15.67 9.89
CA ARG A 172 3.11 -14.87 9.15
C ARG A 172 1.74 -14.81 9.86
N LEU A 173 1.28 -15.91 10.45
CA LEU A 173 0.01 -15.91 11.20
C LEU A 173 0.12 -15.08 12.48
N GLN A 174 1.27 -15.07 13.15
CA GLN A 174 1.50 -14.20 14.31
C GLN A 174 1.53 -12.73 13.88
N GLN A 175 2.25 -12.40 12.80
CA GLN A 175 2.26 -11.04 12.23
C GLN A 175 0.84 -10.57 11.88
N LYS A 176 0.03 -11.43 11.26
CA LYS A 176 -1.38 -11.16 10.96
C LYS A 176 -2.19 -10.88 12.22
N VAL A 177 -2.13 -11.77 13.23
CA VAL A 177 -2.88 -11.60 14.48
C VAL A 177 -2.47 -10.32 15.19
N ILE A 178 -1.17 -10.00 15.24
CA ILE A 178 -0.70 -8.74 15.83
C ILE A 178 -1.26 -7.53 15.06
N GLY A 179 -1.26 -7.58 13.73
CA GLY A 179 -1.86 -6.53 12.90
C GLY A 179 -3.36 -6.35 13.15
N GLU A 180 -4.10 -7.45 13.32
CA GLU A 180 -5.53 -7.42 13.67
C GLU A 180 -5.76 -6.79 15.05
N LEU A 181 -4.93 -7.12 16.06
CA LEU A 181 -5.02 -6.53 17.40
C LEU A 181 -4.76 -5.02 17.44
N PHE A 182 -3.95 -4.53 16.50
CA PHE A 182 -3.63 -3.11 16.34
C PHE A 182 -4.63 -2.37 15.44
N THR A 183 -5.54 -3.09 14.77
CA THR A 183 -6.55 -2.48 13.90
C THR A 183 -7.83 -2.19 14.68
N VAL A 184 -8.33 -0.96 14.56
CA VAL A 184 -9.61 -0.53 15.15
C VAL A 184 -10.56 -0.15 14.02
N THR A 185 -11.80 -0.63 14.13
CA THR A 185 -12.89 -0.23 13.25
C THR A 185 -13.69 0.87 13.93
N SER A 186 -13.82 2.03 13.28
CA SER A 186 -14.74 3.08 13.72
C SER A 186 -16.17 2.81 13.21
N GLU A 187 -17.16 3.50 13.78
CA GLU A 187 -18.56 3.46 13.32
C GLU A 187 -18.75 3.85 11.84
N SER A 188 -17.76 4.52 11.24
CA SER A 188 -17.75 4.94 9.84
C SER A 188 -17.09 3.94 8.89
N ASP A 189 -16.87 2.69 9.32
CA ASP A 189 -16.11 1.66 8.60
C ASP A 189 -14.68 2.10 8.21
N LYS A 190 -14.16 3.13 8.88
CA LYS A 190 -12.78 3.60 8.68
C LYS A 190 -11.87 2.82 9.61
N TYR A 191 -10.94 2.11 8.99
CA TYR A 191 -9.92 1.39 9.74
C TYR A 191 -8.81 2.37 10.11
N HIS A 192 -8.35 2.27 11.35
CA HIS A 192 -7.19 2.99 11.82
C HIS A 192 -6.38 2.10 12.74
N CYS A 193 -5.09 2.40 12.86
CA CYS A 193 -4.24 1.75 13.85
C CYS A 193 -4.52 2.35 15.24
N ILE A 194 -4.45 1.53 16.30
CA ILE A 194 -4.44 2.02 17.69
C ILE A 194 -3.34 3.07 17.85
N ASN A 195 -3.63 4.11 18.63
CA ASN A 195 -2.62 5.09 19.03
C ASN A 195 -1.75 4.52 20.16
N TYR A 196 -0.61 5.16 20.43
CA TYR A 196 0.36 4.68 21.40
C TYR A 196 -0.19 4.68 22.84
N SER A 197 -0.99 5.67 23.22
CA SER A 197 -1.58 5.75 24.57
C SER A 197 -2.53 4.57 24.83
N ASP A 198 -3.37 4.24 23.85
CA ASP A 198 -4.30 3.10 23.96
C ASP A 198 -3.57 1.76 23.88
N PHE A 199 -2.48 1.67 23.10
CA PHE A 199 -1.59 0.52 23.13
C PHE A 199 -1.04 0.27 24.54
N LEU A 200 -0.54 1.30 25.22
CA LEU A 200 -0.01 1.16 26.59
C LEU A 200 -1.07 0.66 27.57
N LYS A 201 -2.31 1.15 27.48
CA LYS A 201 -3.42 0.63 28.31
C LYS A 201 -3.74 -0.83 28.01
N LYS A 202 -3.63 -1.25 26.74
CA LYS A 202 -3.85 -2.65 26.34
C LYS A 202 -2.74 -3.60 26.83
N LEU A 203 -1.58 -3.10 27.25
CA LEU A 203 -0.53 -3.96 27.84
C LEU A 203 -0.97 -4.58 29.18
N ASP A 204 -2.00 -4.05 29.84
CA ASP A 204 -2.58 -4.65 31.04
C ASP A 204 -3.47 -5.88 30.73
N ASP A 205 -3.80 -6.14 29.45
CA ASP A 205 -4.58 -7.32 29.03
C ASP A 205 -3.64 -8.51 28.72
N PRO A 206 -3.74 -9.63 29.48
CA PRO A 206 -2.94 -10.83 29.25
C PRO A 206 -3.13 -11.44 27.85
N ASN A 207 -4.34 -11.37 27.29
CA ASN A 207 -4.60 -11.93 25.96
C ASN A 207 -3.92 -11.11 24.87
N PHE A 208 -3.91 -9.79 25.03
CA PHE A 208 -3.21 -8.89 24.11
C PHE A 208 -1.70 -9.11 24.16
N THR A 209 -1.12 -9.15 25.37
CA THR A 209 0.33 -9.32 25.55
C THR A 209 0.82 -10.70 25.13
N TYR A 210 0.03 -11.77 25.29
CA TYR A 210 0.36 -13.11 24.81
C TYR A 210 0.73 -13.13 23.31
N HIS A 211 -0.02 -12.39 22.48
CA HIS A 211 0.24 -12.33 21.05
C HIS A 211 1.47 -11.50 20.67
N LEU A 212 1.96 -10.65 21.57
CA LEU A 212 3.16 -9.82 21.36
C LEU A 212 4.45 -10.52 21.82
N GLU A 213 4.35 -11.61 22.57
CA GLU A 213 5.50 -12.34 23.10
C GLU A 213 6.53 -12.75 22.03
N PRO A 214 6.15 -13.21 20.82
CA PRO A 214 7.13 -13.49 19.77
C PRO A 214 7.98 -12.27 19.37
N LEU A 215 7.38 -11.06 19.31
CA LEU A 215 8.12 -9.83 19.04
C LEU A 215 9.04 -9.47 20.19
N LYS A 216 8.56 -9.59 21.43
CA LYS A 216 9.36 -9.34 22.62
C LYS A 216 10.58 -10.26 22.65
N LEU A 217 10.39 -11.57 22.48
CA LEU A 217 11.48 -12.55 22.43
C LEU A 217 12.45 -12.34 21.25
N LEU A 218 11.99 -11.72 20.16
CA LEU A 218 12.84 -11.35 19.02
C LEU A 218 13.81 -10.22 19.38
N ILE A 219 13.37 -9.22 20.14
CA ILE A 219 14.14 -7.99 20.36
C ILE A 219 14.78 -7.89 21.76
N GLU A 220 14.20 -8.51 22.77
CA GLU A 220 14.69 -8.49 24.16
C GLU A 220 16.06 -9.16 24.26
N ASP A 221 17.02 -8.47 24.89
CA ASP A 221 18.40 -8.95 25.05
C ASP A 221 19.08 -9.35 23.73
N VAL A 222 18.71 -8.74 22.59
CA VAL A 222 19.38 -8.98 21.30
C VAL A 222 20.80 -8.45 21.34
N ARG A 223 21.77 -9.21 20.81
CA ARG A 223 23.19 -8.84 20.81
C ARG A 223 23.76 -8.74 19.41
N PRO A 224 24.68 -7.80 19.15
CA PRO A 224 25.37 -7.70 17.88
C PRO A 224 26.21 -8.94 17.57
N GLY A 225 26.44 -9.19 16.28
CA GLY A 225 27.33 -10.26 15.80
C GLY A 225 26.55 -11.48 15.30
N MET A 226 26.81 -12.64 15.90
CA MET A 226 26.30 -13.92 15.42
C MET A 226 24.91 -14.30 15.94
N ASP A 227 24.25 -13.47 16.75
CA ASP A 227 22.88 -13.75 17.23
C ASP A 227 21.92 -13.88 16.03
N CYS A 228 21.21 -15.01 15.93
CA CYS A 228 20.23 -15.23 14.88
C CYS A 228 19.17 -14.12 14.80
N ARG A 229 18.76 -13.58 15.96
CA ARG A 229 17.80 -12.47 16.05
C ARG A 229 18.38 -11.19 15.50
N TRP A 230 19.67 -10.92 15.71
CA TRP A 230 20.36 -9.76 15.14
C TRP A 230 20.34 -9.82 13.61
N LYS A 231 20.74 -10.96 13.04
CA LYS A 231 20.67 -11.21 11.59
C LYS A 231 19.26 -11.07 11.03
N ARG A 232 18.26 -11.48 11.80
CA ARG A 232 16.84 -11.30 11.45
C ARG A 232 16.44 -9.83 11.40
N LEU A 233 16.90 -9.01 12.35
CA LEU A 233 16.67 -7.56 12.35
C LEU A 233 17.40 -6.87 11.18
N GLU A 234 18.63 -7.28 10.85
CA GLU A 234 19.37 -6.81 9.67
C GLU A 234 18.60 -7.09 8.38
N ALA A 235 18.17 -8.35 8.18
CA ALA A 235 17.38 -8.76 7.02
C ALA A 235 16.03 -8.02 6.94
N THR A 236 15.37 -7.81 8.08
CA THR A 236 14.11 -7.06 8.16
C THR A 236 14.33 -5.60 7.75
N ARG A 237 15.39 -4.94 8.22
CA ARG A 237 15.72 -3.57 7.80
C ARG A 237 15.97 -3.48 6.29
N GLN A 238 16.70 -4.42 5.71
CA GLN A 238 16.94 -4.44 4.26
C GLN A 238 15.64 -4.64 3.47
N ALA A 239 14.76 -5.52 3.93
CA ALA A 239 13.45 -5.70 3.30
C ALA A 239 12.57 -4.44 3.40
N LEU A 240 12.64 -3.70 4.51
CA LEU A 240 11.92 -2.42 4.67
C LEU A 240 12.46 -1.34 3.73
N ILE A 241 13.77 -1.27 3.48
CA ILE A 241 14.36 -0.34 2.48
C ILE A 241 13.80 -0.62 1.08
N ILE A 242 13.67 -1.91 0.71
CA ILE A 242 13.07 -2.30 -0.57
C ILE A 242 11.60 -1.88 -0.63
N LEU A 243 10.84 -2.12 0.44
CA LEU A 243 9.42 -1.75 0.51
C LEU A 243 9.20 -0.24 0.45
N GLU A 244 10.01 0.55 1.15
CA GLU A 244 10.02 2.02 1.06
C GLU A 244 10.24 2.48 -0.39
N GLY A 245 11.19 1.87 -1.10
CA GLY A 245 11.43 2.15 -2.52
C GLY A 245 10.19 1.90 -3.39
N GLN A 246 9.43 0.82 -3.11
CA GLN A 246 8.18 0.57 -3.81
C GLN A 246 7.08 1.57 -3.43
N CYS A 247 6.92 1.91 -2.16
CA CYS A 247 5.98 2.95 -1.73
C CYS A 247 6.25 4.30 -2.43
N ASN A 248 7.51 4.73 -2.48
CA ASN A 248 7.89 5.98 -3.15
C ASN A 248 7.61 5.94 -4.66
N LYS A 249 7.83 4.78 -5.31
CA LYS A 249 7.50 4.59 -6.72
C LYS A 249 5.98 4.69 -6.98
N LEU A 250 5.16 4.08 -6.12
CA LEU A 250 3.69 4.21 -6.23
C LEU A 250 3.25 5.67 -6.09
N LEU A 251 3.83 6.39 -5.13
CA LEU A 251 3.51 7.80 -4.90
C LEU A 251 4.01 8.72 -6.04
N SER A 252 5.16 8.44 -6.66
CA SER A 252 5.62 9.24 -7.80
C SER A 252 4.72 9.10 -9.01
N ILE A 253 4.28 7.87 -9.33
CA ILE A 253 3.30 7.61 -10.39
C ILE A 253 2.01 8.37 -10.11
N SER A 254 1.55 8.32 -8.86
CA SER A 254 0.36 9.05 -8.44
C SER A 254 0.49 10.56 -8.64
N ASN A 255 1.70 11.14 -8.58
CA ASN A 255 1.92 12.58 -8.72
C ASN A 255 2.07 13.05 -10.17
N GLU A 256 2.52 12.18 -11.08
CA GLU A 256 2.73 12.48 -12.50
C GLU A 256 1.47 12.32 -13.37
N ALA A 257 0.48 11.56 -12.88
CA ALA A 257 -0.80 11.31 -13.55
C ALA A 257 -1.85 12.41 -13.31
#